data_AF-A0A437JDD9-F1
#
_entry.id   AF-A0A437JDD9-F1
#
_cell.length_a   1.000
_cell.length_b   1.000
_cell.length_c   1.000
_cell.angle_alpha   90.00
_cell.angle_beta   90.00
_cell.angle_gamma   90.00
#
_symmetry.space_group_name_H-M   'P 1'
#
loop_
_entity.id
_entity.type
_entity.pdbx_description
1 polymer ?
#
loop_
_entity_poly.entity_id
_entity_poly.type
_entity_poly.pdbx_seq_one_letter_code
_entity_poly.pdbx_strand_id
1 'polypeptide(L)'
;MALVIYQILMILLNVVWWIIVIQAILSWLIAFNVINTYNDFVRNALYALDRMTQPIYRPIRKILPDLGALDLSPMVVLLAIYIIQRVLLPAIFTPLIV
;
A
#
# COMPACT_ATOMS: atom_id res chain seq x y z
N MET A 1 -21.64 -4.03 -19.05
CA MET A 1 -21.54 -4.26 -17.60
C MET A 1 -20.11 -4.58 -17.15
N ALA A 2 -19.42 -5.53 -17.79
CA ALA A 2 -18.03 -5.88 -17.44
C ALA A 2 -17.05 -4.70 -17.46
N LEU A 3 -17.15 -3.80 -18.47
CA LEU A 3 -16.33 -2.59 -18.56
C LEU A 3 -16.48 -1.66 -17.35
N VAL A 4 -17.72 -1.47 -16.86
CA VAL A 4 -18.00 -0.60 -15.71
C VAL A 4 -17.39 -1.19 -14.44
N ILE A 5 -17.51 -2.51 -14.25
CA ILE A 5 -16.91 -3.21 -13.11
C ILE A 5 -15.39 -3.09 -13.15
N TYR A 6 -14.76 -3.28 -14.32
CA TYR A 6 -13.32 -3.10 -14.50
C TYR A 6 -12.87 -1.67 -14.13
N GLN A 7 -13.60 -0.64 -14.59
CA GLN A 7 -13.27 0.75 -14.27
C GLN A 7 -13.39 1.04 -12.78
N ILE A 8 -14.45 0.58 -12.12
CA ILE A 8 -14.63 0.75 -10.68
C ILE A 8 -13.48 0.09 -9.91
N LEU A 9 -13.11 -1.14 -10.27
CA LEU A 9 -11.97 -1.84 -9.64
C LEU A 9 -10.65 -1.06 -9.83
N MET A 10 -10.40 -0.53 -11.03
CA MET A 10 -9.20 0.26 -11.30
C MET A 10 -9.16 1.54 -10.46
N ILE A 11 -10.28 2.24 -10.29
CA ILE A 11 -10.37 3.43 -9.43
C ILE A 11 -10.10 3.05 -7.97
N LEU A 12 -10.74 2.01 -7.45
CA LEU A 12 -10.56 1.57 -6.07
C LEU A 12 -9.10 1.17 -5.79
N LEU A 13 -8.48 0.41 -6.69
CA LEU A 13 -7.08 0.03 -6.57
C LEU A 13 -6.14 1.25 -6.64
N ASN A 14 -6.44 2.25 -7.47
CA ASN A 14 -5.66 3.50 -7.51
C ASN A 14 -5.77 4.30 -6.22
N VAL A 15 -6.96 4.38 -5.62
CA VAL A 15 -7.14 5.04 -4.31
C VAL A 15 -6.31 4.34 -3.24
N VAL A 16 -6.39 3.00 -3.18
CA VAL A 16 -5.59 2.21 -2.23
C VAL A 16 -4.08 2.38 -2.48
N TRP A 17 -3.65 2.41 -3.75
CA TRP A 17 -2.26 2.63 -4.13
C TRP A 17 -1.73 3.96 -3.59
N TRP A 18 -2.47 5.06 -3.79
CA TRP A 18 -2.07 6.37 -3.28
C TRP A 18 -2.06 6.46 -1.75
N ILE A 19 -3.01 5.82 -1.07
CA ILE A 19 -3.02 5.75 0.40
C ILE A 19 -1.75 5.07 0.90
N ILE A 20 -1.36 3.95 0.31
CA ILE A 20 -0.15 3.21 0.68
C ILE A 20 1.12 4.03 0.38
N VAL A 21 1.16 4.73 -0.76
CA VAL A 21 2.30 5.62 -1.07
C VAL A 21 2.44 6.73 -0.03
N ILE A 22 1.35 7.42 0.31
CA ILE A 22 1.38 8.49 1.31
C ILE A 22 1.81 7.93 2.68
N GLN A 23 1.28 6.78 3.08
CA GLN A 23 1.68 6.10 4.31
C GLN A 23 3.18 5.75 4.30
N ALA A 24 3.69 5.18 3.21
CA ALA A 24 5.09 4.80 3.07
C ALA A 24 6.01 6.02 3.20
N ILE A 25 5.69 7.11 2.48
CA ILE A 25 6.44 8.36 2.55
C ILE A 25 6.42 8.93 3.96
N LEU A 26 5.24 9.01 4.62
CA LEU A 26 5.15 9.49 6.00
C LEU A 26 5.96 8.62 6.96
N SER A 27 5.93 7.30 6.79
CA SER A 27 6.72 6.37 7.62
C SER A 27 8.22 6.63 7.47
N TRP A 28 8.70 6.86 6.26
CA TRP A 28 10.11 7.16 6.00
C TRP A 28 10.51 8.54 6.54
N LEU A 29 9.68 9.56 6.34
CA LEU A 29 9.95 10.90 6.87
C LEU A 29 10.11 10.90 8.40
N ILE A 30 9.37 10.04 9.09
CA ILE A 30 9.47 9.90 10.55
C ILE A 30 10.68 9.05 10.92
N ALA A 31 10.92 7.94 10.22
CA ALA A 31 12.10 7.09 10.43
C ALA A 31 13.43 7.84 10.27
N PHE A 32 13.49 8.78 9.32
CA PHE A 32 14.65 9.65 9.09
C PHE A 32 14.68 10.91 9.97
N ASN A 33 13.82 11.02 10.99
CA ASN A 33 13.70 12.18 11.86
C ASN A 33 13.46 13.52 11.12
N VAL A 34 12.91 13.48 9.90
CA VAL A 34 12.52 14.68 9.15
C VAL A 34 11.28 15.32 9.78
N ILE A 35 10.37 14.48 10.30
CA ILE A 35 9.16 14.90 11.02
C ILE A 35 9.27 14.43 12.48
N ASN A 36 9.05 15.34 13.41
CA ASN A 36 9.16 15.04 14.83
C ASN A 36 7.83 14.52 15.40
N THR A 37 7.83 13.29 15.92
CA THR A 37 6.67 12.60 16.53
C THR A 37 6.34 13.05 17.95
N TYR A 38 6.95 14.13 18.43
CA TYR A 38 6.75 14.65 19.78
C TYR A 38 5.30 15.05 20.08
N ASN A 39 4.50 15.33 19.05
CA ASN A 39 3.08 15.63 19.20
C ASN A 39 2.27 14.33 19.34
N ASP A 40 1.51 14.18 20.43
CA ASP A 40 0.73 12.97 20.76
C ASP A 40 -0.21 12.54 19.63
N PHE A 41 -0.71 13.52 18.86
CA PHE A 41 -1.55 13.27 17.69
C PHE A 41 -0.83 12.44 16.61
N VAL A 42 0.41 12.76 16.29
CA VAL A 42 1.20 12.08 15.25
C VAL A 42 1.57 10.67 15.70
N ARG A 43 1.92 10.50 16.98
CA ARG A 43 2.22 9.18 17.56
C ARG A 43 1.00 8.26 17.54
N ASN A 44 -0.17 8.77 17.90
CA ASN A 44 -1.41 7.98 17.91
C ASN A 44 -1.87 7.61 16.49
N ALA A 45 -1.74 8.53 15.52
CA ALA A 45 -2.04 8.26 14.12
C ALA A 45 -1.12 7.15 13.56
N LEU A 46 0.17 7.18 13.87
CA LEU A 46 1.10 6.12 13.49
C LEU A 46 0.76 4.78 14.11
N TYR A 47 0.49 4.73 15.41
CA TYR A 47 0.09 3.49 16.08
C TYR A 47 -1.19 2.89 15.49
N ALA A 48 -2.15 3.74 15.12
CA ALA A 48 -3.38 3.31 14.46
C ALA A 48 -3.10 2.76 13.05
N LEU A 49 -2.32 3.49 12.24
CA LEU A 49 -1.93 3.06 10.89
C LEU A 49 -1.15 1.75 10.91
N ASP A 50 -0.19 1.61 11.83
CA ASP A 50 0.66 0.42 11.94
C ASP A 50 -0.17 -0.78 12.42
N ARG A 51 -1.12 -0.60 13.34
CA ARG A 51 -2.08 -1.67 13.70
C ARG A 51 -2.96 -2.11 12.53
N MET A 52 -3.45 -1.16 11.73
CA MET A 52 -4.32 -1.47 10.58
C MET A 52 -3.56 -2.17 9.46
N THR A 53 -2.28 -1.83 9.27
CA THR A 53 -1.46 -2.37 8.17
C THR A 53 -0.64 -3.59 8.57
N GLN A 54 -0.41 -3.82 9.86
CA GLN A 54 0.25 -5.02 10.39
C GLN A 54 -0.28 -6.35 9.84
N PRO A 55 -1.60 -6.64 9.73
CA PRO A 55 -2.04 -7.93 9.18
C PRO A 55 -1.59 -8.17 7.73
N ILE A 56 -1.42 -7.09 6.95
CA ILE A 56 -0.97 -7.15 5.55
C ILE A 56 0.57 -7.15 5.48
N TYR A 57 1.24 -6.32 6.26
CA TYR A 57 2.69 -6.17 6.22
C TYR A 57 3.44 -7.27 6.97
N ARG A 58 2.88 -7.82 8.06
CA ARG A 58 3.52 -8.88 8.86
C ARG A 58 3.90 -10.13 8.06
N PRO A 59 3.06 -10.70 7.17
CA PRO A 59 3.50 -11.83 6.34
C PRO A 59 4.62 -11.42 5.37
N ILE A 60 4.61 -10.19 4.86
CA ILE A 60 5.64 -9.68 3.94
C ILE A 60 6.97 -9.48 4.67
N ARG A 61 6.95 -8.87 5.87
CA ARG A 61 8.13 -8.67 6.73
C ARG A 61 8.81 -9.97 7.16
N LYS A 62 8.09 -11.10 7.17
CA LYS A 62 8.71 -12.43 7.45
C LYS A 62 9.60 -12.93 6.31
N ILE A 63 9.37 -12.46 5.09
CA ILE A 63 10.09 -12.88 3.88
C ILE A 63 11.19 -11.88 3.55
N LEU A 64 10.96 -10.59 3.83
CA LEU A 64 11.94 -9.54 3.60
C LEU A 64 13.04 -9.57 4.67
N PRO A 65 14.29 -9.22 4.29
CA PRO A 65 15.35 -8.97 5.26
C PRO A 65 14.99 -7.77 6.14
N ASP A 66 15.45 -7.80 7.39
CA ASP A 66 15.19 -6.73 8.35
C ASP A 66 16.08 -5.51 8.02
N LEU A 67 15.47 -4.42 7.56
CA LEU A 67 16.18 -3.22 7.07
C LEU A 67 16.23 -2.11 8.11
N GLY A 68 16.00 -2.46 9.39
CA GLY A 68 16.05 -1.53 10.51
C GLY A 68 14.90 -0.52 10.44
N ALA A 69 15.23 0.77 10.32
CA ALA A 69 14.25 1.85 10.36
C ALA A 69 13.38 1.97 9.09
N LEU A 70 13.74 1.28 8.01
CA LEU A 70 13.08 1.41 6.71
C LEU A 70 12.20 0.19 6.42
N ASP A 71 10.89 0.38 6.44
CA ASP A 71 9.94 -0.66 6.05
C ASP A 71 9.77 -0.72 4.53
N LEU A 72 10.16 -1.85 3.92
CA LEU A 72 9.94 -2.12 2.49
C LEU A 72 8.60 -2.80 2.20
N SER A 73 7.84 -3.19 3.21
CA SER A 73 6.53 -3.85 3.03
C SER A 73 5.57 -3.05 2.14
N PRO A 74 5.46 -1.71 2.28
CA PRO A 74 4.62 -0.91 1.40
C PRO A 74 5.02 -1.06 -0.08
N MET A 75 6.32 -1.14 -0.38
CA MET A 75 6.79 -1.31 -1.77
C MET A 75 6.33 -2.63 -2.37
N VAL A 76 6.37 -3.71 -1.59
CA VAL A 76 5.88 -5.02 -2.03
C VAL A 76 4.38 -4.99 -2.28
N VAL A 77 3.61 -4.31 -1.42
CA VAL A 77 2.15 -4.18 -1.62
C VAL A 77 1.84 -3.33 -2.85
N LEU A 78 2.54 -2.22 -3.06
CA LEU A 78 2.38 -1.40 -4.26
C LEU A 78 2.71 -2.20 -5.52
N LEU A 79 3.75 -3.03 -5.49
CA LEU A 79 4.11 -3.92 -6.59
C LEU A 79 3.00 -4.95 -6.85
N ALA A 80 2.44 -5.55 -5.81
CA ALA A 80 1.32 -6.48 -5.94
C ALA A 80 0.09 -5.80 -6.56
N ILE A 81 -0.28 -4.60 -6.10
CA ILE A 81 -1.37 -3.80 -6.67
C ILE A 81 -1.09 -3.49 -8.14
N TYR A 82 0.14 -3.10 -8.47
CA TYR A 82 0.53 -2.80 -9.84
C TYR A 82 0.40 -4.03 -10.76
N ILE A 83 0.85 -5.20 -10.31
CA ILE A 83 0.67 -6.47 -11.03
C ILE A 83 -0.82 -6.78 -11.22
N ILE A 84 -1.64 -6.57 -10.19
CA ILE A 84 -3.09 -6.78 -10.30
C ILE A 84 -3.69 -5.84 -11.36
N GLN A 85 -3.35 -4.55 -11.34
CA GLN A 85 -3.88 -3.55 -12.27
C GLN A 85 -3.41 -3.75 -13.71
N ARG A 86 -2.14 -4.12 -13.92
CA ARG A 86 -1.51 -4.16 -15.25
C ARG A 86 -1.52 -5.55 -15.89
N VAL A 87 -1.60 -6.61 -15.10
CA VAL A 87 -1.50 -7.99 -15.59
C VAL A 87 -2.79 -8.75 -15.35
N LEU A 88 -3.22 -8.92 -14.09
CA LEU A 88 -4.38 -9.79 -13.78
C LEU A 88 -5.71 -9.21 -14.28
N LEU A 89 -6.02 -7.95 -13.97
CA LEU A 89 -7.31 -7.37 -14.34
C LEU A 89 -7.49 -7.31 -15.87
N PRO A 90 -6.52 -6.85 -16.67
CA PRO A 90 -6.62 -6.93 -18.12
C PRO A 90 -6.77 -8.38 -18.60
N ALA A 91 -5.96 -9.32 -18.11
CA ALA A 91 -6.05 -10.72 -18.52
C ALA A 91 -7.44 -11.34 -18.29
N ILE A 92 -8.14 -10.95 -17.23
CA ILE A 92 -9.48 -11.46 -16.89
C ILE A 92 -10.58 -10.72 -17.65
N PHE A 93 -10.50 -9.39 -17.76
CA PHE A 93 -11.60 -8.56 -18.29
C PHE A 93 -11.51 -8.31 -19.80
N THR A 94 -10.33 -8.26 -20.40
CA THR A 94 -10.17 -8.10 -21.86
C THR A 94 -10.98 -9.12 -22.67
N PRO A 95 -10.97 -10.44 -22.39
CA PRO A 95 -11.78 -11.40 -23.14
C PRO A 95 -13.30 -11.28 -22.90
N LEU A 96 -13.74 -10.53 -21.89
CA LEU A 96 -15.15 -10.29 -21.57
C LEU A 96 -15.68 -8.98 -22.20
N ILE A 97 -14.79 -8.15 -22.74
CA ILE A 97 -15.09 -6.83 -23.29
C ILE A 97 -15.06 -6.85 -24.83
N VAL A 98 -14.29 -7.77 -25.42
CA VAL A 98 -14.29 -8.09 -26.86
C VAL A 98 -15.41 -9.06 -27.17
#